data_AF-A0A7R9NJY0-F1
#
_entry.id   AF-A0A7R9NJY0-F1
#
_cell.length_a   1.000
_cell.length_b   1.000
_cell.length_c   1.000
_cell.angle_alpha   90.00
_cell.angle_beta   90.00
_cell.angle_gamma   90.00
#
_symmetry.space_group_name_H-M   'P 1'
#
loop_
_entity.id
_entity.type
_entity.pdbx_description
1 polymer ?
#
loop_
_entity_poly.entity_id
_entity_poly.type
_entity_poly.pdbx_seq_one_letter_code
_entity_poly.pdbx_strand_id
1 'polypeptide(L)'
;KFEGVKYAFRLEQNTKYLLNIIKMKLELLVFRSIQWLFFLRLYCVVSLDVELINSGPNVIGIPIFYKAVLQVPPDAGEGHLYRFIAEDRANPQYSYDSKFSNATTVTWNFTYHRAVTAHTSLLVYQKTSLFFPNKLVATNDTSVVITDHVEVSITPYQGSCHDVKDIEYVSTNCTTELIAHFNDPGGYITNHSTVDYFWMINDQSTYGPNSEPNISIDTSVEGIYNIGLVFSAYVDDGNFRVLNGYKSLPLHAKVPVSDVNVTGEMWLEHGALLDLTVDCKGSPPWRYCWNVIMGSYNKTDNESCDFPTVTTECHFYVSRYLHNISSYTVLVVLDNDVDHKVVAVTVNVYNVDRKPQLSTVIVPVTCSIIAVIFVVFGIGYFIQTRNRLAIEVADFDFNQQDADPQTFHQRLRSEFLEFWKDFTKKFSHKPQAYNQVD
;
A
#
# COMPACT_ATOMS: atom_id res chain seq x y z
N LYS A 1 41.57 56.16 -80.30
CA LYS A 1 40.44 55.32 -80.82
C LYS A 1 40.80 53.81 -80.93
N PHE A 2 42.07 53.39 -80.83
CA PHE A 2 42.47 51.97 -81.00
C PHE A 2 42.68 51.16 -79.71
N GLU A 3 42.75 51.77 -78.52
CA GLU A 3 42.88 51.00 -77.27
C GLU A 3 41.54 50.54 -76.68
N GLY A 4 40.44 51.28 -76.89
CA GLY A 4 39.12 50.92 -76.35
C GLY A 4 38.53 49.64 -76.95
N VAL A 5 38.82 49.33 -78.21
CA VAL A 5 38.29 48.14 -78.90
C VAL A 5 38.98 46.86 -78.40
N LYS A 6 40.25 46.95 -77.99
CA LYS A 6 41.02 45.80 -77.50
C LYS A 6 40.59 45.38 -76.08
N TYR A 7 40.19 46.35 -75.25
CA TYR A 7 39.65 46.09 -73.92
C TYR A 7 38.23 45.51 -73.97
N ALA A 8 37.36 46.00 -74.86
CA ALA A 8 36.01 45.47 -75.02
C ALA A 8 36.00 43.99 -75.49
N PHE A 9 36.86 43.64 -76.46
CA PHE A 9 36.96 42.27 -76.96
C PHE A 9 37.49 41.29 -75.91
N ARG A 10 38.43 41.74 -75.07
CA ARG A 10 39.02 40.92 -74.00
C ARG A 10 38.04 40.73 -72.82
N LEU A 11 37.18 41.71 -72.55
CA LEU A 11 36.08 41.59 -71.58
C LEU A 11 35.01 40.61 -72.04
N GLU A 12 34.61 40.65 -73.32
CA GLU A 12 33.58 39.73 -73.86
C GLU A 12 34.07 38.27 -73.93
N GLN A 13 35.35 38.05 -74.24
CA GLN A 13 35.95 36.71 -74.20
C GLN A 13 36.04 36.16 -72.77
N ASN A 14 36.44 37.00 -71.81
CA ASN A 14 36.55 36.60 -70.41
C ASN A 14 35.18 36.32 -69.77
N THR A 15 34.13 37.05 -70.12
CA THR A 15 32.77 36.78 -69.61
C THR A 15 32.17 35.50 -70.20
N LYS A 16 32.37 35.22 -71.50
CA LYS A 16 31.97 33.93 -72.09
C LYS A 16 32.71 32.74 -71.46
N TYR A 17 34.00 32.92 -71.15
CA TYR A 17 34.79 31.87 -70.50
C TYR A 17 34.32 31.62 -69.05
N LEU A 18 34.04 32.69 -68.29
CA LEU A 18 33.50 32.59 -66.93
C LEU A 18 32.11 31.94 -66.90
N LEU A 19 31.24 32.28 -67.86
CA LEU A 19 29.89 31.72 -67.95
C LEU A 19 29.92 30.20 -68.24
N ASN A 20 30.84 29.75 -69.11
CA ASN A 20 31.02 28.32 -69.38
C ASN A 20 31.58 27.56 -68.17
N ILE A 21 32.50 28.16 -67.38
CA ILE A 21 33.00 27.55 -66.15
C ILE A 21 31.89 27.43 -65.10
N ILE A 22 31.05 28.47 -64.96
CA ILE A 22 29.91 28.46 -64.03
C ILE A 22 28.89 27.39 -64.46
N LYS A 23 28.55 27.32 -65.76
CA LYS A 23 27.63 26.32 -66.29
C LYS A 23 28.14 24.89 -66.07
N MET A 24 29.43 24.65 -66.32
CA MET A 24 30.05 23.34 -66.09
C MET A 24 30.09 22.96 -64.60
N LYS A 25 30.38 23.92 -63.70
CA LYS A 25 30.31 23.68 -62.24
C LYS A 25 28.88 23.42 -61.77
N LEU A 26 27.88 24.09 -62.35
CA LEU A 26 26.48 23.90 -62.02
C LEU A 26 25.99 22.52 -62.47
N GLU A 27 26.34 22.08 -63.69
CA GLU A 27 26.02 20.73 -64.18
C GLU A 27 26.69 19.64 -63.33
N LEU A 28 27.93 19.85 -62.89
CA LEU A 28 28.64 18.93 -61.98
C LEU A 28 28.00 18.87 -60.58
N LEU A 29 27.52 20.00 -60.07
CA LEU A 29 26.77 20.08 -58.81
C LEU A 29 25.42 19.37 -58.91
N VAL A 30 24.70 19.57 -60.02
CA VAL A 30 23.42 18.89 -60.29
C VAL A 30 23.63 17.38 -60.44
N PHE A 31 24.68 16.95 -61.14
CA PHE A 31 24.99 15.53 -61.29
C PHE A 31 25.36 14.87 -59.96
N ARG A 32 26.16 15.55 -59.12
CA ARG A 32 26.49 15.07 -57.77
C ARG A 32 25.29 15.03 -56.84
N SER A 33 24.36 15.98 -56.94
CA SER A 33 23.14 16.00 -56.12
C SER A 33 22.13 14.95 -56.58
N ILE A 34 22.00 14.67 -57.88
CA ILE A 34 21.20 13.55 -58.40
C ILE A 34 21.79 12.21 -57.96
N GLN A 35 23.12 12.04 -58.03
CA GLN A 35 23.77 10.84 -57.49
C GLN A 35 23.51 10.71 -55.99
N TRP A 36 23.65 11.78 -55.21
CA TRP A 36 23.35 11.79 -53.78
C TRP A 36 21.89 11.45 -53.47
N LEU A 37 20.92 11.96 -54.23
CA LEU A 37 19.51 11.64 -54.06
C LEU A 37 19.18 10.18 -54.45
N PHE A 38 19.86 9.64 -55.46
CA PHE A 38 19.76 8.24 -55.85
C PHE A 38 20.34 7.32 -54.77
N PHE A 39 21.50 7.68 -54.20
CA PHE A 39 22.06 7.02 -53.03
C PHE A 39 21.16 7.16 -51.80
N LEU A 40 20.57 8.33 -51.53
CA LEU A 40 19.67 8.53 -50.39
C LEU A 40 18.40 7.66 -50.49
N ARG A 41 17.80 7.53 -51.68
CA ARG A 41 16.64 6.64 -51.88
C ARG A 41 17.00 5.16 -51.72
N LEU A 42 18.21 4.75 -52.13
CA LEU A 42 18.70 3.38 -51.94
C LEU A 42 18.98 3.06 -50.47
N TYR A 43 19.33 4.06 -49.66
CA TYR A 43 19.65 3.90 -48.23
C TYR A 43 18.51 4.24 -47.27
N CYS A 44 17.31 4.56 -47.75
CA CYS A 44 16.12 4.58 -46.88
C CYS A 44 15.82 3.15 -46.39
N VAL A 45 16.37 2.81 -45.23
CA VAL A 45 16.05 1.60 -44.49
C VAL A 45 14.64 1.79 -43.93
N VAL A 46 13.64 1.33 -44.67
CA VAL A 46 12.34 1.02 -44.07
C VAL A 46 12.61 -0.20 -43.20
N SER A 47 12.80 0.04 -41.91
CA SER A 47 12.80 -1.01 -40.89
C SER A 47 11.33 -1.33 -40.61
N LEU A 48 10.91 -2.54 -40.97
CA LEU A 48 9.63 -3.07 -40.54
C LEU A 48 9.79 -3.64 -39.13
N ASP A 49 8.69 -3.74 -38.40
CA ASP A 49 8.67 -4.39 -37.09
C ASP A 49 8.23 -5.85 -37.25
N VAL A 50 8.86 -6.75 -36.50
CA VAL A 50 8.52 -8.17 -36.50
C VAL A 50 8.42 -8.67 -35.07
N GLU A 51 7.25 -9.18 -34.71
CA GLU A 51 7.03 -9.80 -33.41
C GLU A 51 7.38 -11.29 -33.50
N LEU A 52 8.27 -11.75 -32.63
CA LEU A 52 8.67 -13.15 -32.54
C LEU A 52 8.20 -13.72 -31.20
N ILE A 53 7.25 -14.64 -31.28
CA ILE A 53 6.63 -15.31 -30.13
C ILE A 53 7.07 -16.78 -30.13
N ASN A 54 7.32 -17.32 -28.95
CA ASN A 54 7.63 -18.73 -28.76
C ASN A 54 6.74 -19.33 -27.66
N SER A 55 6.66 -20.66 -27.63
CA SER A 55 5.80 -21.40 -26.71
C SER A 55 6.50 -21.94 -25.46
N GLY A 56 7.70 -21.44 -25.14
CA GLY A 56 8.51 -21.93 -24.00
C GLY A 56 8.08 -21.37 -22.64
N PRO A 57 8.66 -21.89 -21.53
CA PRO A 57 9.67 -22.95 -21.44
C PRO A 57 9.11 -24.35 -21.75
N ASN A 58 9.95 -25.29 -22.18
CA ASN A 58 9.50 -26.63 -22.60
C ASN A 58 10.52 -27.73 -22.27
N VAL A 59 10.13 -29.00 -22.40
CA VAL A 59 10.96 -30.16 -22.04
C VAL A 59 11.64 -30.78 -23.25
N ILE A 60 12.79 -31.42 -23.01
CA ILE A 60 13.52 -32.22 -24.01
C ILE A 60 12.55 -33.13 -24.79
N GLY A 61 12.68 -33.07 -26.11
CA GLY A 61 11.97 -33.93 -27.05
C GLY A 61 10.53 -33.52 -27.32
N ILE A 62 10.04 -32.43 -26.73
CA ILE A 62 8.76 -31.81 -27.11
C ILE A 62 9.03 -30.71 -28.15
N PRO A 63 8.21 -30.59 -29.21
CA PRO A 63 8.34 -29.51 -30.17
C PRO A 63 8.03 -28.15 -29.53
N ILE A 64 8.94 -27.19 -29.69
CA ILE A 64 8.71 -25.78 -29.35
C ILE A 64 8.18 -25.08 -30.58
N PHE A 65 7.05 -24.41 -30.44
CA PHE A 65 6.41 -23.67 -31.52
C PHE A 65 6.85 -22.21 -31.51
N TYR A 66 7.28 -21.74 -32.66
CA TYR A 66 7.63 -20.35 -32.91
C TYR A 66 6.62 -19.75 -33.88
N LYS A 67 6.28 -18.47 -33.65
CA LYS A 67 5.40 -17.68 -34.50
C LYS A 67 6.04 -16.32 -34.72
N ALA A 68 6.29 -15.98 -35.98
CA ALA A 68 6.70 -14.64 -36.36
C ALA A 68 5.56 -13.90 -37.04
N VAL A 69 5.29 -12.66 -36.61
CA VAL A 69 4.28 -11.77 -37.19
C VAL A 69 4.96 -10.48 -37.64
N LEU A 70 5.03 -10.28 -38.94
CA LEU A 70 5.56 -9.07 -39.56
C LEU A 70 4.47 -7.99 -39.61
N GLN A 71 4.75 -6.84 -39.00
CA GLN A 71 3.86 -5.69 -39.04
C GLN A 71 4.17 -4.86 -40.29
N VAL A 72 3.25 -4.92 -41.25
CA VAL A 72 3.35 -4.16 -42.51
C VAL A 72 2.41 -2.96 -42.44
N PRO A 73 2.91 -1.72 -42.59
CA PRO A 73 2.07 -0.54 -42.64
C PRO A 73 1.05 -0.64 -43.79
N PRO A 74 -0.19 -0.14 -43.61
CA PRO A 74 -1.21 -0.18 -44.66
C PRO A 74 -0.79 0.58 -45.94
N ASP A 75 0.13 1.52 -45.82
CA ASP A 75 0.65 2.33 -46.94
C ASP A 75 1.83 1.65 -47.68
N ALA A 76 2.38 0.57 -47.13
CA ALA A 76 3.44 -0.23 -47.76
C ALA A 76 2.78 -1.26 -48.69
N GLY A 77 2.48 -0.81 -49.91
CA GLY A 77 1.60 -1.47 -50.89
C GLY A 77 1.64 -3.01 -50.97
N GLU A 78 0.46 -3.57 -51.27
CA GLU A 78 0.26 -5.00 -51.50
C GLU A 78 1.19 -5.53 -52.62
N GLY A 79 1.87 -6.66 -52.36
CA GLY A 79 2.67 -7.36 -53.38
C GLY A 79 4.15 -7.59 -53.05
N HIS A 80 4.62 -7.17 -51.87
CA HIS A 80 5.96 -7.52 -51.41
C HIS A 80 6.04 -9.00 -51.00
N LEU A 81 7.15 -9.65 -51.36
CA LEU A 81 7.45 -11.02 -50.96
C LEU A 81 8.52 -11.02 -49.88
N TYR A 82 8.24 -11.71 -48.78
CA TYR A 82 9.10 -11.82 -47.62
C TYR A 82 9.63 -13.26 -47.47
N ARG A 83 10.86 -13.35 -46.96
CA ARG A 83 11.55 -14.59 -46.59
C ARG A 83 11.99 -14.47 -45.15
N PHE A 84 11.62 -15.45 -44.35
CA PHE A 84 11.94 -15.54 -42.92
C PHE A 84 13.03 -16.58 -42.75
N ILE A 85 14.14 -16.18 -42.13
CA ILE A 85 15.25 -17.06 -41.79
C ILE A 85 15.39 -17.01 -40.28
N ALA A 86 15.17 -18.13 -39.61
CA ALA A 86 15.37 -18.26 -38.18
C ALA A 86 16.46 -19.30 -37.89
N GLU A 87 17.31 -19.04 -36.92
CA GLU A 87 18.40 -19.94 -36.55
C GLU A 87 18.70 -19.84 -35.05
N ASP A 88 18.95 -20.98 -34.41
CA ASP A 88 19.54 -20.99 -33.07
C ASP A 88 21.05 -20.68 -33.17
N ARG A 89 21.47 -19.54 -32.60
CA ARG A 89 22.86 -19.06 -32.65
C ARG A 89 23.84 -20.03 -32.00
N ALA A 90 23.41 -20.78 -31.00
CA ALA A 90 24.26 -21.73 -30.30
C ALA A 90 24.34 -23.07 -31.05
N ASN A 91 23.34 -23.38 -31.87
CA ASN A 91 23.27 -24.65 -32.56
C ASN A 91 22.64 -24.51 -33.97
N PRO A 92 23.47 -24.19 -34.98
CA PRO A 92 23.05 -23.95 -36.39
C PRO A 92 22.24 -25.06 -37.05
N GLN A 93 22.25 -26.29 -36.50
CA GLN A 93 21.44 -27.39 -37.01
C GLN A 93 19.93 -27.11 -36.89
N TYR A 94 19.53 -26.22 -35.97
CA TYR A 94 18.16 -25.76 -35.83
C TYR A 94 18.00 -24.44 -36.59
N SER A 95 17.72 -24.57 -37.88
CA SER A 95 17.41 -23.46 -38.76
C SER A 95 16.10 -23.67 -39.51
N TYR A 96 15.42 -22.57 -39.78
CA TYR A 96 14.20 -22.50 -40.55
C TYR A 96 14.39 -21.44 -41.64
N ASP A 97 14.00 -21.80 -42.86
CA ASP A 97 14.18 -20.95 -44.03
C ASP A 97 12.93 -21.02 -44.90
N SER A 98 12.14 -19.96 -44.88
CA SER A 98 10.91 -19.89 -45.66
C SER A 98 11.21 -19.57 -47.12
N LYS A 99 10.33 -20.02 -48.03
CA LYS A 99 10.33 -19.46 -49.39
C LYS A 99 9.81 -18.02 -49.36
N PHE A 100 10.19 -17.25 -50.38
CA PHE A 100 9.61 -15.92 -50.60
C PHE A 100 8.11 -16.04 -50.82
N SER A 101 7.32 -15.39 -49.97
CA SER A 101 5.86 -15.42 -50.01
C SER A 101 5.27 -14.09 -49.56
N ASN A 102 3.98 -13.88 -49.83
CA ASN A 102 3.23 -12.73 -49.31
C ASN A 102 2.74 -12.96 -47.86
N ALA A 103 3.16 -14.04 -47.20
CA ALA A 103 2.77 -14.32 -45.83
C ALA A 103 3.44 -13.32 -44.88
N THR A 104 2.63 -12.65 -44.07
CA THR A 104 3.10 -11.79 -42.97
C THR A 104 3.28 -12.57 -41.67
N THR A 105 2.69 -13.77 -41.58
CA THR A 105 2.81 -14.65 -40.42
C THR A 105 3.39 -15.99 -40.85
N VAL A 106 4.40 -16.48 -40.14
CA VAL A 106 4.97 -17.81 -40.34
C VAL A 106 5.08 -18.52 -38.99
N THR A 107 4.92 -19.85 -39.02
CA THR A 107 5.10 -20.71 -37.85
C THR A 107 6.05 -21.84 -38.20
N TRP A 108 6.88 -22.23 -37.25
CA TRP A 108 7.78 -23.37 -37.37
C TRP A 108 8.00 -23.98 -35.99
N ASN A 109 8.60 -25.17 -35.94
CA ASN A 109 8.93 -25.82 -34.69
C ASN A 109 10.37 -26.34 -34.68
N PHE A 110 10.94 -26.39 -33.48
CA PHE A 110 12.22 -27.04 -33.21
C PHE A 110 12.05 -28.05 -32.07
N THR A 111 12.67 -29.21 -32.21
CA THR A 111 12.68 -30.25 -31.16
C THR A 111 14.11 -30.43 -30.68
N TYR A 112 14.35 -30.13 -29.41
CA TYR A 112 15.67 -30.23 -28.81
C TYR A 112 15.83 -31.56 -28.08
N HIS A 113 16.98 -32.23 -28.27
CA HIS A 113 17.28 -33.52 -27.63
C HIS A 113 18.16 -33.40 -26.38
N ARG A 114 18.44 -32.18 -25.91
CA ARG A 114 19.26 -31.89 -24.73
C ARG A 114 18.74 -30.64 -24.04
N ALA A 115 18.90 -30.56 -22.72
CA ALA A 115 18.61 -29.35 -21.95
C ALA A 115 19.59 -28.25 -22.38
N VAL A 116 19.03 -27.11 -22.79
CA VAL A 116 19.79 -25.98 -23.33
C VAL A 116 18.92 -24.72 -23.30
N THR A 117 19.54 -23.56 -23.18
CA THR A 117 18.87 -22.30 -23.50
C THR A 117 19.10 -21.99 -24.97
N ALA A 118 18.07 -22.16 -25.79
CA ALA A 118 18.12 -21.88 -27.22
C ALA A 118 17.97 -20.37 -27.45
N HIS A 119 18.86 -19.78 -28.26
CA HIS A 119 18.82 -18.37 -28.62
C HIS A 119 18.50 -18.25 -30.10
N THR A 120 17.22 -18.09 -30.42
CA THR A 120 16.73 -18.03 -31.79
C THR A 120 16.75 -16.61 -32.31
N SER A 121 17.54 -16.37 -33.36
CA SER A 121 17.51 -15.13 -34.12
C SER A 121 16.69 -15.25 -35.39
N LEU A 122 15.83 -14.26 -35.64
CA LEU A 122 15.00 -14.15 -36.83
C LEU A 122 15.46 -12.98 -37.70
N LEU A 123 15.67 -13.26 -38.98
CA LEU A 123 15.99 -12.31 -40.03
C LEU A 123 14.89 -12.33 -41.09
N VAL A 124 14.35 -11.17 -41.43
CA VAL A 124 13.31 -11.03 -42.48
C VAL A 124 13.87 -10.28 -43.67
N TYR A 125 13.86 -10.94 -44.83
CA TYR A 125 14.28 -10.37 -46.10
C TYR A 125 13.10 -10.07 -47.00
N GLN A 126 13.09 -8.88 -47.59
CA GLN A 126 12.16 -8.49 -48.64
C GLN A 126 12.83 -8.73 -50.01
N LYS A 127 12.08 -9.37 -50.92
CA LYS A 127 12.54 -9.62 -52.29
C LYS A 127 12.69 -8.30 -53.04
N THR A 128 13.87 -8.08 -53.61
CA THR A 128 14.16 -6.94 -54.49
C THR A 128 14.19 -7.39 -55.96
N SER A 129 14.41 -6.45 -56.87
CA SER A 129 14.54 -6.75 -58.30
C SER A 129 15.75 -7.65 -58.58
N LEU A 130 15.74 -8.36 -59.70
CA LEU A 130 16.66 -9.44 -60.07
C LEU A 130 18.15 -9.04 -60.04
N PHE A 131 18.45 -7.75 -60.13
CA PHE A 131 19.80 -7.19 -60.16
C PHE A 131 20.30 -6.65 -58.82
N PHE A 132 19.48 -6.69 -57.76
CA PHE A 132 19.83 -6.17 -56.44
C PHE A 132 19.78 -7.28 -55.39
N PRO A 133 20.64 -7.22 -54.35
CA PRO A 133 20.53 -8.12 -53.21
C PRO A 133 19.19 -7.90 -52.50
N ASN A 134 18.65 -8.98 -51.93
CA ASN A 134 17.45 -8.90 -51.09
C ASN A 134 17.71 -7.98 -49.90
N LYS A 135 16.72 -7.19 -49.52
CA LYS A 135 16.85 -6.20 -48.46
C LYS A 135 16.49 -6.83 -47.12
N LEU A 136 17.36 -6.73 -46.12
CA LEU A 136 16.99 -7.03 -44.74
C LEU A 136 16.04 -5.93 -44.24
N VAL A 137 14.85 -6.31 -43.79
CA VAL A 137 13.79 -5.36 -43.41
C VAL A 137 13.41 -5.43 -41.94
N ALA A 138 13.60 -6.56 -41.27
CA ALA A 138 13.32 -6.71 -39.84
C ALA A 138 14.22 -7.78 -39.22
N THR A 139 14.51 -7.61 -37.94
CA THR A 139 15.26 -8.58 -37.13
C THR A 139 14.66 -8.63 -35.74
N ASN A 140 14.52 -9.82 -35.18
CA ASN A 140 14.12 -9.99 -33.78
C ASN A 140 14.80 -11.24 -33.21
N ASP A 141 15.03 -11.26 -31.90
CA ASP A 141 15.68 -12.35 -31.19
C ASP A 141 14.80 -12.79 -30.02
N THR A 142 14.78 -14.09 -29.75
CA THR A 142 14.08 -14.64 -28.58
C THR A 142 14.90 -15.77 -27.96
N SER A 143 14.67 -16.05 -26.69
CA SER A 143 15.34 -17.14 -25.97
C SER A 143 14.32 -18.06 -25.32
N VAL A 144 14.57 -19.37 -25.40
CA VAL A 144 13.74 -20.39 -24.78
C VAL A 144 14.60 -21.30 -23.92
N VAL A 145 14.15 -21.55 -22.70
CA VAL A 145 14.78 -22.53 -21.80
C VAL A 145 14.17 -23.90 -22.07
N ILE A 146 15.02 -24.86 -22.43
CA ILE A 146 14.66 -26.28 -22.54
C ILE A 146 15.21 -27.03 -21.32
N THR A 147 14.32 -27.64 -20.56
CA THR A 147 14.63 -28.39 -19.33
C THR A 147 14.53 -29.89 -19.56
N ASP A 148 15.14 -30.68 -18.69
CA ASP A 148 15.02 -32.14 -18.65
C ASP A 148 13.77 -32.64 -17.90
N HIS A 149 13.13 -31.75 -17.13
CA HIS A 149 11.89 -32.00 -16.38
C HIS A 149 10.81 -30.98 -16.74
N VAL A 150 9.54 -31.39 -16.61
CA VAL A 150 8.37 -30.52 -16.80
C VAL A 150 8.33 -29.50 -15.67
N GLU A 151 8.26 -28.22 -16.05
CA GLU A 151 8.04 -27.14 -15.10
C GLU A 151 6.55 -27.12 -14.72
N VAL A 152 6.29 -27.37 -13.44
CA VAL A 152 4.94 -27.45 -12.87
C VAL A 152 4.81 -26.37 -11.80
N SER A 153 3.67 -25.69 -11.78
CA SER A 153 3.28 -24.75 -10.73
C SER A 153 2.06 -25.27 -9.96
N ILE A 154 1.92 -24.83 -8.72
CA ILE A 154 0.80 -25.16 -7.84
C ILE A 154 0.13 -23.83 -7.50
N THR A 155 -1.19 -23.75 -7.65
CA THR A 155 -1.97 -22.59 -7.22
C THR A 155 -3.00 -23.03 -6.17
N PRO A 156 -3.00 -22.42 -4.99
CA PRO A 156 -4.07 -22.61 -4.03
C PRO A 156 -5.29 -21.77 -4.41
N TYR A 157 -6.46 -22.37 -4.23
CA TYR A 157 -7.77 -21.77 -4.50
C TYR A 157 -8.68 -21.98 -3.29
N GLN A 158 -9.26 -20.91 -2.77
CA GLN A 158 -10.17 -20.94 -1.62
C GLN A 158 -11.59 -20.42 -1.96
N GLY A 159 -11.96 -20.54 -3.23
CA GLY A 159 -13.34 -20.28 -3.67
C GLY A 159 -13.84 -18.88 -3.33
N SER A 160 -15.12 -18.79 -2.98
CA SER A 160 -15.78 -17.55 -2.57
C SER A 160 -15.52 -17.16 -1.10
N CYS A 161 -14.74 -17.97 -0.36
CA CYS A 161 -14.50 -17.75 1.06
C CYS A 161 -13.38 -16.73 1.28
N HIS A 162 -12.35 -16.77 0.42
CA HIS A 162 -11.28 -15.78 0.41
C HIS A 162 -10.57 -15.75 -0.95
N ASP A 163 -10.31 -14.55 -1.47
CA ASP A 163 -9.44 -14.37 -2.63
C ASP A 163 -7.99 -14.48 -2.20
N VAL A 164 -7.32 -15.56 -2.60
CA VAL A 164 -5.91 -15.80 -2.31
C VAL A 164 -5.07 -14.69 -2.96
N LYS A 165 -4.60 -13.74 -2.14
CA LYS A 165 -3.78 -12.59 -2.59
C LYS A 165 -2.36 -13.01 -2.98
N ASP A 166 -1.84 -14.02 -2.29
CA ASP A 166 -0.49 -14.54 -2.46
C ASP A 166 -0.52 -16.07 -2.44
N ILE A 167 0.16 -16.69 -3.38
CA ILE A 167 0.21 -18.15 -3.61
C ILE A 167 0.75 -18.89 -2.38
N GLU A 168 1.50 -18.21 -1.52
CA GLU A 168 2.09 -18.78 -0.31
C GLU A 168 1.17 -18.75 0.91
N TYR A 169 0.09 -17.95 0.92
CA TYR A 169 -0.73 -17.73 2.12
C TYR A 169 -2.19 -18.10 1.89
N VAL A 170 -2.77 -18.87 2.82
CA VAL A 170 -4.17 -19.31 2.77
C VAL A 170 -4.86 -19.13 4.11
N SER A 171 -6.16 -18.85 4.08
CA SER A 171 -6.98 -18.68 5.27
C SER A 171 -7.33 -20.02 5.92
N THR A 172 -7.25 -20.11 7.25
CA THR A 172 -7.66 -21.32 7.99
C THR A 172 -9.18 -21.52 8.05
N ASN A 173 -9.97 -20.49 7.71
CA ASN A 173 -11.43 -20.57 7.76
C ASN A 173 -12.05 -21.25 6.52
N CYS A 174 -11.23 -21.57 5.52
CA CYS A 174 -11.68 -22.07 4.23
C CYS A 174 -10.95 -23.38 3.89
N THR A 175 -11.65 -24.28 3.18
CA THR A 175 -11.01 -25.43 2.54
C THR A 175 -10.16 -24.97 1.37
N THR A 176 -8.95 -25.50 1.25
CA THR A 176 -8.03 -25.11 0.19
C THR A 176 -7.99 -26.18 -0.88
N GLU A 177 -8.29 -25.82 -2.12
CA GLU A 177 -8.08 -26.66 -3.30
C GLU A 177 -6.75 -26.28 -3.93
N LEU A 178 -5.86 -27.24 -4.12
CA LEU A 178 -4.58 -27.06 -4.79
C LEU A 178 -4.72 -27.53 -6.23
N ILE A 179 -4.31 -26.70 -7.18
CA ILE A 179 -4.41 -26.99 -8.61
C ILE A 179 -3.01 -26.97 -9.23
N ALA A 180 -2.66 -28.05 -9.92
CA ALA A 180 -1.42 -28.18 -10.68
C ALA A 180 -1.59 -27.55 -12.07
N HIS A 181 -0.60 -26.77 -12.48
CA HIS A 181 -0.49 -26.26 -13.85
C HIS A 181 0.88 -26.61 -14.43
N PHE A 182 0.90 -26.90 -15.72
CA PHE A 182 2.14 -27.11 -16.47
C PHE A 182 1.98 -26.50 -17.85
N ASN A 183 3.09 -26.09 -18.47
CA ASN A 183 3.06 -25.54 -19.81
C ASN A 183 2.92 -26.67 -20.84
N ASP A 184 1.79 -26.74 -21.55
CA ASP A 184 1.55 -27.70 -22.63
C ASP A 184 1.13 -27.01 -23.94
N PRO A 185 2.07 -26.33 -24.60
CA PRO A 185 1.76 -25.59 -25.81
C PRO A 185 1.33 -26.52 -26.93
N GLY A 186 0.14 -26.27 -27.49
CA GLY A 186 -0.44 -27.10 -28.55
C GLY A 186 -1.03 -28.44 -28.06
N GLY A 187 -1.12 -28.65 -26.74
CA GLY A 187 -1.72 -29.85 -26.16
C GLY A 187 -0.92 -31.12 -26.43
N TYR A 188 0.40 -31.02 -26.56
CA TYR A 188 1.23 -32.16 -26.94
C TYR A 188 1.18 -33.26 -25.88
N ILE A 189 1.37 -32.89 -24.61
CA ILE A 189 1.35 -33.82 -23.48
C ILE A 189 -0.07 -34.34 -23.27
N THR A 190 -1.06 -33.45 -23.15
CA THR A 190 -2.46 -33.81 -22.89
C THR A 190 -3.08 -34.70 -23.96
N ASN A 191 -2.70 -34.57 -25.23
CA ASN A 191 -3.24 -35.39 -26.31
C ASN A 191 -2.54 -36.74 -26.51
N HIS A 192 -1.26 -36.87 -26.11
CA HIS A 192 -0.44 -38.06 -26.37
C HIS A 192 0.02 -38.81 -25.11
N SER A 193 -0.49 -38.44 -23.94
CA SER A 193 -0.09 -39.08 -22.68
C SER A 193 -1.23 -39.27 -21.71
N THR A 194 -1.04 -40.24 -20.82
CA THR A 194 -1.77 -40.29 -19.55
C THR A 194 -0.93 -39.56 -18.51
N VAL A 195 -1.55 -38.66 -17.75
CA VAL A 195 -0.88 -37.84 -16.74
C VAL A 195 -1.33 -38.28 -15.36
N ASP A 196 -0.37 -38.61 -14.51
CA ASP A 196 -0.57 -38.92 -13.10
C ASP A 196 0.02 -37.82 -12.22
N TYR A 197 -0.77 -37.40 -11.23
CA TYR A 197 -0.36 -36.47 -10.18
C TYR A 197 -0.23 -37.22 -8.86
N PHE A 198 0.91 -37.02 -8.18
CA PHE A 198 1.15 -37.49 -6.82
C PHE A 198 1.39 -36.29 -5.91
N TRP A 199 0.48 -36.09 -4.98
CA TRP A 199 0.54 -35.01 -4.00
C TRP A 199 1.18 -35.53 -2.72
N MET A 200 2.07 -34.74 -2.13
CA MET A 200 2.72 -35.04 -0.86
C MET A 200 2.38 -33.90 0.10
N ILE A 201 1.81 -34.23 1.26
CA ILE A 201 1.47 -33.25 2.28
C ILE A 201 2.30 -33.54 3.52
N ASN A 202 3.07 -32.54 3.97
CA ASN A 202 3.93 -32.58 5.16
C ASN A 202 4.93 -33.74 5.15
N ASP A 203 5.42 -34.12 3.97
CA ASP A 203 6.42 -35.19 3.75
C ASP A 203 6.03 -36.58 4.31
N GLN A 204 4.77 -36.78 4.71
CA GLN A 204 4.28 -37.99 5.36
C GLN A 204 3.20 -38.70 4.56
N SER A 205 2.30 -37.94 3.93
CA SER A 205 1.13 -38.49 3.25
C SER A 205 1.27 -38.28 1.74
N THR A 206 1.36 -39.38 0.98
CA THR A 206 1.30 -39.36 -0.48
C THR A 206 -0.11 -39.71 -0.95
N TYR A 207 -0.70 -38.85 -1.79
CA TYR A 207 -2.01 -39.01 -2.40
C TYR A 207 -1.84 -39.14 -3.91
N GLY A 208 -2.26 -40.27 -4.46
CA GLY A 208 -2.18 -40.54 -5.91
C GLY A 208 -1.91 -42.02 -6.21
N PRO A 209 -1.84 -42.38 -7.50
CA PRO A 209 -1.94 -41.49 -8.66
C PRO A 209 -3.36 -40.95 -8.85
N ASN A 210 -3.48 -39.66 -9.13
CA ASN A 210 -4.72 -39.02 -9.56
C ASN A 210 -4.61 -38.61 -11.03
N SER A 211 -5.69 -38.77 -11.81
CA SER A 211 -5.76 -38.25 -13.18
C SER A 211 -6.15 -36.77 -13.23
N GLU A 212 -6.79 -36.28 -12.18
CA GLU A 212 -7.19 -34.87 -12.07
C GLU A 212 -6.05 -34.04 -11.46
N PRO A 213 -5.84 -32.80 -11.95
CA PRO A 213 -4.75 -31.94 -11.51
C PRO A 213 -5.03 -31.23 -10.18
N ASN A 214 -6.11 -31.57 -9.47
CA ASN A 214 -6.51 -30.89 -8.25
C ASN A 214 -6.62 -31.84 -7.05
N ILE A 215 -6.44 -31.28 -5.85
CA ILE A 215 -6.68 -31.97 -4.59
C ILE A 215 -7.19 -30.96 -3.54
N SER A 216 -8.14 -31.38 -2.72
CA SER A 216 -8.60 -30.58 -1.59
C SER A 216 -7.86 -30.98 -0.31
N ILE A 217 -7.42 -29.97 0.44
CA ILE A 217 -6.72 -30.14 1.71
C ILE A 217 -7.43 -29.34 2.80
N ASP A 218 -7.43 -29.90 4.01
CA ASP A 218 -7.95 -29.22 5.20
C ASP A 218 -6.85 -28.36 5.82
N THR A 219 -7.03 -27.04 5.74
CA THR A 219 -6.13 -26.02 6.29
C THR A 219 -6.69 -25.37 7.55
N SER A 220 -7.59 -26.05 8.28
CA SER A 220 -8.26 -25.51 9.48
C SER A 220 -7.32 -25.16 10.63
N VAL A 221 -6.14 -25.77 10.69
CA VAL A 221 -5.13 -25.51 11.72
C VAL A 221 -4.07 -24.56 11.17
N GLU A 222 -3.79 -23.50 11.93
CA GLU A 222 -2.71 -22.56 11.63
C GLU A 222 -1.35 -23.27 11.62
N GLY A 223 -0.54 -23.00 10.59
CA GLY A 223 0.77 -23.62 10.45
C GLY A 223 1.31 -23.58 9.03
N ILE A 224 2.46 -24.23 8.86
CA ILE A 224 3.12 -24.37 7.55
C ILE A 224 2.84 -25.78 7.05
N TYR A 225 2.26 -25.88 5.86
CA TYR A 225 2.00 -27.12 5.15
C TYR A 225 3.01 -27.25 4.02
N ASN A 226 3.88 -28.26 4.09
CA ASN A 226 4.83 -28.52 3.01
C ASN A 226 4.11 -29.34 1.93
N ILE A 227 3.77 -28.67 0.83
CA ILE A 227 3.12 -29.31 -0.32
C ILE A 227 4.19 -29.71 -1.32
N GLY A 228 4.21 -30.99 -1.67
CA GLY A 228 4.98 -31.54 -2.77
C GLY A 228 4.04 -32.04 -3.86
N LEU A 229 4.44 -31.86 -5.11
CA LEU A 229 3.76 -32.39 -6.27
C LEU A 229 4.78 -33.09 -7.15
N VAL A 230 4.53 -34.36 -7.46
CA VAL A 230 5.22 -35.10 -8.51
C VAL A 230 4.23 -35.29 -9.66
N PHE A 231 4.65 -34.85 -10.83
CA PHE A 231 3.94 -35.00 -12.10
C PHE A 231 4.65 -36.07 -12.91
N SER A 232 3.88 -37.02 -13.46
CA SER A 232 4.40 -38.02 -14.39
C SER A 232 3.47 -38.15 -15.60
N ALA A 233 3.98 -37.84 -16.79
CA ALA A 233 3.27 -38.04 -18.05
C ALA A 233 3.90 -39.17 -18.86
N TYR A 234 3.10 -40.18 -19.19
CA TYR A 234 3.51 -41.33 -20.00
C TYR A 234 3.17 -41.07 -21.46
N VAL A 235 4.13 -40.54 -22.21
CA VAL A 235 3.94 -40.15 -23.62
C VAL A 235 4.20 -41.36 -24.53
N ASP A 236 3.24 -41.65 -25.40
CA ASP A 236 3.37 -42.67 -26.46
C ASP A 236 3.14 -42.05 -27.84
N ASP A 237 4.21 -41.53 -28.44
CA ASP A 237 4.25 -40.91 -29.77
C ASP A 237 4.94 -41.81 -30.82
N GLY A 238 5.01 -43.12 -30.54
CA GLY A 238 5.84 -44.08 -31.27
C GLY A 238 7.17 -44.40 -30.58
N ASN A 239 7.60 -43.58 -29.62
CA ASN A 239 8.66 -43.90 -28.66
C ASN A 239 8.15 -43.66 -27.24
N PHE A 240 7.98 -44.72 -26.46
CA PHE A 240 7.57 -44.59 -25.07
C PHE A 240 8.61 -43.80 -24.26
N ARG A 241 8.14 -42.72 -23.61
CA ARG A 241 8.95 -41.91 -22.70
C ARG A 241 8.12 -41.38 -21.55
N VAL A 242 8.77 -41.20 -20.41
CA VAL A 242 8.14 -40.64 -19.21
C VAL A 242 8.72 -39.25 -18.97
N LEU A 243 7.84 -38.27 -18.95
CA LEU A 243 8.17 -36.90 -18.59
C LEU A 243 7.81 -36.70 -17.12
N ASN A 244 8.77 -36.25 -16.32
CA ASN A 244 8.56 -36.01 -14.90
C ASN A 244 8.68 -34.53 -14.58
N GLY A 245 7.89 -34.06 -13.62
CA GLY A 245 7.96 -32.73 -13.04
C GLY A 245 7.88 -32.82 -11.53
N TYR A 246 8.50 -31.86 -10.84
CA TYR A 246 8.43 -31.77 -9.39
C TYR A 246 8.27 -30.32 -8.97
N LYS A 247 7.36 -30.07 -8.03
CA LYS A 247 7.19 -28.76 -7.40
C LYS A 247 7.02 -28.93 -5.89
N SER A 248 7.72 -28.09 -5.12
CA SER A 248 7.45 -27.91 -3.70
C SER A 248 6.94 -26.49 -3.46
N LEU A 249 5.93 -26.36 -2.62
CA LEU A 249 5.29 -25.12 -2.20
C LEU A 249 5.09 -25.18 -0.67
N PRO A 250 5.80 -24.35 0.11
CA PRO A 250 5.44 -24.13 1.51
C PRO A 250 4.18 -23.26 1.57
N LEU A 251 3.10 -23.80 2.13
CA LEU A 251 1.82 -23.13 2.23
C LEU A 251 1.57 -22.69 3.68
N HIS A 252 1.43 -21.39 3.89
CA HIS A 252 1.24 -20.79 5.20
C HIS A 252 -0.25 -20.59 5.47
N ALA A 253 -0.84 -21.50 6.27
CA ALA A 253 -2.22 -21.35 6.71
C ALA A 253 -2.25 -20.37 7.90
N LYS A 254 -3.00 -19.27 7.75
CA LYS A 254 -3.13 -18.21 8.75
C LYS A 254 -4.59 -17.93 9.10
N VAL A 255 -4.82 -17.51 10.33
CA VAL A 255 -6.13 -17.13 10.83
C VAL A 255 -6.49 -15.73 10.30
N PRO A 256 -7.64 -15.55 9.63
CA PRO A 256 -8.07 -14.25 9.11
C PRO A 256 -8.38 -13.27 10.24
N VAL A 257 -8.36 -11.98 9.90
CA VAL A 257 -8.63 -10.90 10.86
C VAL A 257 -10.10 -10.96 11.31
N SER A 258 -10.32 -11.12 12.60
CA SER A 258 -11.64 -11.24 13.22
C SER A 258 -11.73 -10.44 14.52
N ASP A 259 -12.95 -10.22 14.99
CA ASP A 259 -13.25 -9.55 16.27
C ASP A 259 -12.53 -8.21 16.47
N VAL A 260 -12.45 -7.36 15.43
CA VAL A 260 -11.83 -6.04 15.54
C VAL A 260 -12.70 -5.14 16.41
N ASN A 261 -12.21 -4.82 17.60
CA ASN A 261 -12.89 -3.97 18.57
C ASN A 261 -12.11 -2.67 18.77
N VAL A 262 -12.82 -1.55 18.71
CA VAL A 262 -12.23 -0.22 18.93
C VAL A 262 -12.89 0.36 20.17
N THR A 263 -12.09 0.50 21.22
CA THR A 263 -12.53 0.98 22.53
C THR A 263 -11.91 2.34 22.84
N GLY A 264 -12.60 3.16 23.63
CA GLY A 264 -12.14 4.50 24.02
C GLY A 264 -13.28 5.50 24.18
N GLU A 265 -12.94 6.73 24.56
CA GLU A 265 -13.92 7.81 24.71
C GLU A 265 -14.33 8.36 23.34
N MET A 266 -15.56 8.08 22.93
CA MET A 266 -16.13 8.55 21.65
C MET A 266 -16.71 9.98 21.75
N TRP A 267 -16.83 10.52 22.95
CA TRP A 267 -17.35 11.85 23.23
C TRP A 267 -16.27 12.64 23.96
N LEU A 268 -15.59 13.53 23.24
CA LEU A 268 -14.46 14.28 23.75
C LEU A 268 -14.84 15.72 24.04
N GLU A 269 -14.42 16.21 25.21
CA GLU A 269 -14.46 17.64 25.48
C GLU A 269 -13.49 18.38 24.54
N HIS A 270 -13.87 19.57 24.08
CA HIS A 270 -12.98 20.39 23.27
C HIS A 270 -11.65 20.66 24.00
N GLY A 271 -10.55 20.28 23.35
CA GLY A 271 -9.20 20.34 23.94
C GLY A 271 -8.68 19.01 24.50
N ALA A 272 -9.52 17.97 24.57
CA ALA A 272 -9.09 16.62 24.92
C ALA A 272 -8.38 15.91 23.75
N LEU A 273 -7.50 14.98 24.08
CA LEU A 273 -6.82 14.12 23.11
C LEU A 273 -7.68 12.90 22.83
N LEU A 274 -7.88 12.54 21.56
CA LEU A 274 -8.46 11.25 21.22
C LEU A 274 -7.47 10.16 21.59
N ASP A 275 -7.95 9.14 22.29
CA ASP A 275 -7.20 7.93 22.63
C ASP A 275 -8.11 6.72 22.46
N LEU A 276 -7.94 6.01 21.35
CA LEU A 276 -8.65 4.77 21.07
C LEU A 276 -7.68 3.60 21.11
N THR A 277 -8.13 2.49 21.68
CA THR A 277 -7.42 1.22 21.68
C THR A 277 -8.09 0.27 20.70
N VAL A 278 -7.31 -0.31 19.79
CA VAL A 278 -7.76 -1.29 18.81
C VAL A 278 -7.22 -2.65 19.20
N ASP A 279 -8.14 -3.59 19.40
CA ASP A 279 -7.87 -5.00 19.68
C ASP A 279 -8.44 -5.86 18.55
N CYS A 280 -7.76 -6.93 18.16
CA CYS A 280 -8.31 -7.92 17.24
C CYS A 280 -7.76 -9.32 17.45
N LYS A 281 -8.31 -10.28 16.69
CA LYS A 281 -7.82 -11.66 16.61
C LYS A 281 -7.39 -12.01 15.18
N GLY A 282 -6.43 -12.91 15.07
CA GLY A 282 -5.89 -13.40 13.80
C GLY A 282 -4.43 -13.79 13.94
N SER A 283 -3.78 -14.07 12.81
CA SER A 283 -2.36 -14.40 12.76
C SER A 283 -1.49 -13.18 12.39
N PRO A 284 -0.30 -13.03 13.00
CA PRO A 284 0.69 -12.04 12.59
C PRO A 284 1.30 -12.34 11.20
N PRO A 285 1.95 -11.34 10.56
CA PRO A 285 2.04 -9.95 10.96
C PRO A 285 0.78 -9.15 10.61
N TRP A 286 0.45 -8.17 11.45
CA TRP A 286 -0.61 -7.22 11.18
C TRP A 286 -0.04 -5.96 10.52
N ARG A 287 -0.70 -5.52 9.46
CA ARG A 287 -0.42 -4.28 8.73
C ARG A 287 -1.59 -3.34 8.95
N TYR A 288 -1.38 -2.19 9.58
CA TYR A 288 -2.48 -1.29 9.89
C TYR A 288 -2.15 0.17 9.61
N CYS A 289 -3.18 0.95 9.36
CA CYS A 289 -3.13 2.40 9.38
C CYS A 289 -4.49 2.95 9.83
N TRP A 290 -4.52 4.24 10.14
CA TRP A 290 -5.75 4.90 10.53
C TRP A 290 -5.80 6.32 9.97
N ASN A 291 -7.02 6.78 9.68
CA ASN A 291 -7.27 8.13 9.20
C ASN A 291 -8.45 8.74 9.93
N VAL A 292 -8.47 10.06 10.04
CA VAL A 292 -9.57 10.81 10.69
C VAL A 292 -10.20 11.74 9.67
N ILE A 293 -11.47 11.51 9.40
CA ILE A 293 -12.28 12.24 8.43
C ILE A 293 -13.27 13.10 9.21
N MET A 294 -13.46 14.35 8.82
CA MET A 294 -14.45 15.23 9.45
C MET A 294 -15.85 14.89 8.91
N GLY A 295 -16.82 14.73 9.82
CA GLY A 295 -18.20 14.34 9.52
C GLY A 295 -18.42 12.83 9.44
N SER A 296 -19.61 12.45 8.96
CA SER A 296 -19.98 11.06 8.73
C SER A 296 -19.31 10.55 7.46
N TYR A 297 -18.67 9.38 7.55
CA TYR A 297 -18.08 8.69 6.41
C TYR A 297 -18.69 7.29 6.26
N ASN A 298 -19.11 6.96 5.04
CA ASN A 298 -19.61 5.63 4.71
C ASN A 298 -18.44 4.79 4.23
N LYS A 299 -18.09 3.75 4.99
CA LYS A 299 -17.04 2.82 4.61
C LYS A 299 -17.40 2.08 3.32
N THR A 300 -16.39 1.87 2.48
CA THR A 300 -16.48 1.20 1.17
C THR A 300 -15.80 -0.17 1.15
N ASP A 301 -15.12 -0.53 2.25
CA ASP A 301 -14.35 -1.78 2.43
C ASP A 301 -13.25 -1.97 1.36
N ASN A 302 -12.85 -0.89 0.69
CA ASN A 302 -11.81 -0.83 -0.34
C ASN A 302 -10.75 0.23 -0.02
N GLU A 303 -10.72 0.70 1.23
CA GLU A 303 -9.76 1.69 1.70
C GLU A 303 -8.39 1.05 1.93
N SER A 304 -7.36 1.60 1.30
CA SER A 304 -5.99 1.09 1.39
C SER A 304 -5.09 1.97 2.26
N CYS A 305 -4.05 1.35 2.83
CA CYS A 305 -2.98 2.06 3.53
C CYS A 305 -1.84 2.40 2.56
N ASP A 306 -1.48 3.68 2.43
CA ASP A 306 -0.28 4.09 1.68
C ASP A 306 1.01 3.70 2.42
N PHE A 307 1.01 3.83 3.75
CA PHE A 307 2.15 3.53 4.63
C PHE A 307 1.69 2.73 5.85
N PRO A 308 1.48 1.41 5.70
CA PRO A 308 1.03 0.57 6.80
C PRO A 308 2.15 0.39 7.84
N THR A 309 1.76 0.45 9.13
CA THR A 309 2.62 0.05 10.24
C THR A 309 2.50 -1.45 10.44
N VAL A 310 3.63 -2.14 10.62
CA VAL A 310 3.68 -3.59 10.82
C VAL A 310 3.86 -3.90 12.31
N THR A 311 3.04 -4.80 12.85
CA THR A 311 3.14 -5.26 14.25
C THR A 311 2.98 -6.78 14.36
N THR A 312 3.47 -7.33 15.47
CA THR A 312 3.36 -8.76 15.85
C THR A 312 2.42 -8.97 17.02
N GLU A 313 1.68 -7.95 17.43
CA GLU A 313 0.58 -8.05 18.39
C GLU A 313 -0.61 -7.27 17.84
N CYS A 314 -1.82 -7.84 17.88
CA CYS A 314 -3.03 -7.10 17.51
C CYS A 314 -3.56 -6.24 18.65
N HIS A 315 -2.73 -5.29 19.07
CA HIS A 315 -3.04 -4.32 20.09
C HIS A 315 -2.29 -3.02 19.76
N PHE A 316 -3.02 -1.96 19.40
CA PHE A 316 -2.40 -0.67 19.09
C PHE A 316 -3.33 0.50 19.42
N TYR A 317 -2.71 1.67 19.56
CA TYR A 317 -3.40 2.90 19.96
C TYR A 317 -3.54 3.87 18.79
N VAL A 318 -4.67 4.54 18.73
CA VAL A 318 -4.95 5.64 17.82
C VAL A 318 -5.06 6.91 18.65
N SER A 319 -4.01 7.73 18.61
CA SER A 319 -3.97 9.00 19.33
C SER A 319 -3.90 10.19 18.38
N ARG A 320 -4.85 11.13 18.51
CA ARG A 320 -4.87 12.35 17.70
C ARG A 320 -5.58 13.50 18.39
N TYR A 321 -5.06 14.71 18.24
CA TYR A 321 -5.74 15.91 18.69
C TYR A 321 -6.78 16.36 17.65
N LEU A 322 -8.04 16.55 18.09
CA LEU A 322 -9.15 17.00 17.24
C LEU A 322 -9.46 18.47 17.52
N HIS A 323 -9.13 19.34 16.57
CA HIS A 323 -9.19 20.79 16.81
C HIS A 323 -10.61 21.37 16.75
N ASN A 324 -11.45 20.95 15.80
CA ASN A 324 -12.75 21.59 15.60
C ASN A 324 -13.85 20.89 16.42
N ILE A 325 -14.83 21.66 16.88
CA ILE A 325 -16.05 21.14 17.50
C ILE A 325 -16.92 20.57 16.37
N SER A 326 -16.84 19.26 16.17
CA SER A 326 -17.58 18.56 15.12
C SER A 326 -17.64 17.06 15.39
N SER A 327 -18.37 16.34 14.55
CA SER A 327 -18.28 14.89 14.44
C SER A 327 -17.11 14.53 13.52
N TYR A 328 -16.41 13.46 13.85
CA TYR A 328 -15.33 12.88 13.09
C TYR A 328 -15.57 11.38 12.93
N THR A 329 -15.12 10.81 11.83
CA THR A 329 -15.06 9.36 11.64
C THR A 329 -13.60 8.94 11.63
N VAL A 330 -13.22 8.08 12.57
CA VAL A 330 -11.92 7.43 12.64
C VAL A 330 -12.03 6.13 11.85
N LEU A 331 -11.31 6.06 10.75
CA LEU A 331 -11.19 4.88 9.90
C LEU A 331 -9.93 4.12 10.30
N VAL A 332 -10.08 2.86 10.67
CA VAL A 332 -8.97 1.94 10.94
C VAL A 332 -8.98 0.88 9.85
N VAL A 333 -7.88 0.80 9.12
CA VAL A 333 -7.65 -0.21 8.08
C VAL A 333 -6.63 -1.19 8.63
N LEU A 334 -6.97 -2.47 8.61
CA LEU A 334 -6.20 -3.55 9.20
C LEU A 334 -6.14 -4.73 8.23
N ASP A 335 -4.92 -5.17 7.94
CA ASP A 335 -4.59 -6.27 7.06
C ASP A 335 -3.78 -7.32 7.81
N ASN A 336 -3.94 -8.56 7.40
CA ASN A 336 -2.88 -9.55 7.55
C ASN A 336 -2.59 -10.19 6.18
N ASP A 337 -1.89 -11.31 6.12
CA ASP A 337 -1.54 -11.93 4.84
C ASP A 337 -2.74 -12.59 4.13
N VAL A 338 -3.85 -12.81 4.85
CA VAL A 338 -5.00 -13.59 4.39
C VAL A 338 -6.35 -12.88 4.58
N ASP A 339 -6.39 -11.62 5.00
CA ASP A 339 -7.63 -10.86 5.12
C ASP A 339 -7.37 -9.35 5.17
N HIS A 340 -8.41 -8.60 4.84
CA HIS A 340 -8.47 -7.14 4.89
C HIS A 340 -9.75 -6.71 5.61
N LYS A 341 -9.61 -5.86 6.62
CA LYS A 341 -10.72 -5.33 7.41
C LYS A 341 -10.63 -3.83 7.55
N VAL A 342 -11.77 -3.19 7.32
CA VAL A 342 -11.97 -1.76 7.52
C VAL A 342 -13.04 -1.53 8.58
N VAL A 343 -12.69 -0.78 9.62
CA VAL A 343 -13.58 -0.39 10.71
C VAL A 343 -13.68 1.12 10.77
N ALA A 344 -14.90 1.63 10.86
CA ALA A 344 -15.17 3.06 10.99
C ALA A 344 -15.88 3.33 12.31
N VAL A 345 -15.38 4.31 13.08
CA VAL A 345 -15.92 4.69 14.38
C VAL A 345 -16.17 6.18 14.42
N THR A 346 -17.35 6.60 14.89
CA THR A 346 -17.69 8.02 15.00
C THR A 346 -17.29 8.57 16.37
N VAL A 347 -16.56 9.69 16.35
CA VAL A 347 -16.13 10.45 17.53
C VAL A 347 -16.73 11.85 17.47
N ASN A 348 -17.28 12.34 18.58
CA ASN A 348 -17.87 13.66 18.66
C ASN A 348 -17.09 14.56 19.62
N VAL A 349 -16.73 15.76 19.17
CA VAL A 349 -16.11 16.78 20.01
C VAL A 349 -17.16 17.81 20.41
N TYR A 350 -17.37 18.00 21.71
CA TYR A 350 -18.36 18.92 22.26
C TYR A 350 -17.72 19.95 23.19
N ASN A 351 -18.38 21.10 23.35
CA ASN A 351 -17.98 22.08 24.35
C ASN A 351 -18.77 21.88 25.64
N VAL A 352 -18.10 21.97 26.78
CA VAL A 352 -18.76 21.89 28.09
C VAL A 352 -19.19 23.29 28.51
N ASP A 353 -20.49 23.55 28.50
CA ASP A 353 -21.05 24.74 29.13
C ASP A 353 -20.95 24.61 30.65
N ARG A 354 -19.86 25.10 31.23
CA ARG A 354 -19.71 25.21 32.69
C ARG A 354 -20.64 26.30 33.20
N LYS A 355 -21.89 25.94 33.50
CA LYS A 355 -22.81 26.83 34.22
C LYS A 355 -22.24 27.12 35.61
N PRO A 356 -22.15 28.38 36.05
CA PRO A 356 -21.67 28.69 37.39
C PRO A 356 -22.58 28.00 38.42
N GLN A 357 -21.98 27.38 39.44
CA GLN A 357 -22.74 26.72 40.51
C GLN A 357 -23.68 27.75 41.15
N LEU A 358 -24.97 27.43 41.23
CA LEU A 358 -26.03 28.30 41.77
C LEU A 358 -25.67 28.84 43.18
N SER A 359 -24.90 28.05 43.93
CA SER A 359 -24.38 28.37 45.26
C SER A 359 -23.57 29.67 45.30
N THR A 360 -22.79 29.98 44.27
CA THR A 360 -21.92 31.17 44.23
C THR A 360 -22.72 32.47 44.27
N VAL A 361 -23.99 32.43 43.83
CA VAL A 361 -24.90 33.58 43.85
C VAL A 361 -25.81 33.56 45.07
N ILE A 362 -26.32 32.38 45.46
CA ILE A 362 -27.32 32.27 46.54
C ILE A 362 -26.72 32.53 47.92
N VAL A 363 -25.51 32.04 48.20
CA VAL A 363 -24.90 32.13 49.53
C VAL A 363 -24.62 33.59 49.95
N PRO A 364 -24.00 34.46 49.11
CA PRO A 364 -23.79 35.86 49.48
C PRO A 364 -25.11 36.64 49.68
N VAL A 365 -26.12 36.37 48.84
CA VAL A 365 -27.42 37.06 48.89
C VAL A 365 -28.17 36.69 50.17
N THR A 366 -28.24 35.40 50.51
CA THR A 366 -28.90 34.93 51.73
C THR A 366 -28.20 35.42 53.00
N CYS A 367 -26.87 35.38 53.03
CA CYS A 367 -26.10 35.91 54.16
C CYS A 367 -26.32 37.43 54.36
N SER A 368 -26.44 38.20 53.27
CA SER A 368 -26.71 39.64 53.33
C SER A 368 -28.11 39.93 53.90
N ILE A 369 -29.12 39.16 53.50
CA ILE A 369 -30.49 39.29 54.01
C ILE A 369 -30.54 38.97 55.51
N ILE A 370 -29.89 37.88 55.94
CA ILE A 370 -29.83 37.48 57.35
C ILE A 370 -29.12 38.56 58.20
N ALA A 371 -28.03 39.14 57.70
CA ALA A 371 -27.32 40.21 58.40
C ALA A 371 -28.22 41.44 58.63
N VAL A 372 -29.00 41.85 57.61
CA VAL A 372 -29.95 42.96 57.74
C VAL A 372 -31.02 42.65 58.79
N ILE A 373 -31.55 41.42 58.82
CA ILE A 373 -32.54 41.00 59.82
C ILE A 373 -31.96 41.11 61.24
N PHE A 374 -30.72 40.65 61.45
CA PHE A 374 -30.06 40.77 62.76
C PHE A 374 -29.84 42.21 63.20
N VAL A 375 -29.48 43.11 62.28
CA VAL A 375 -29.32 44.55 62.60
C VAL A 375 -30.67 45.15 63.02
N VAL A 376 -31.75 44.89 62.28
CA VAL A 376 -33.09 45.41 62.61
C VAL A 376 -33.58 44.85 63.95
N PHE A 377 -33.43 43.55 64.19
CA PHE A 377 -33.77 42.93 65.48
C PHE A 377 -32.91 43.48 66.62
N GLY A 378 -31.61 43.68 66.40
CA GLY A 378 -30.70 44.24 67.36
C GLY A 378 -31.10 45.66 67.78
N ILE A 379 -31.44 46.52 66.81
CA ILE A 379 -31.93 47.89 67.09
C ILE A 379 -33.25 47.85 67.84
N GLY A 380 -34.21 47.02 67.42
CA GLY A 380 -35.50 46.87 68.10
C GLY A 380 -35.36 46.39 69.55
N TYR A 381 -34.54 45.36 69.76
CA TYR A 381 -34.26 44.83 71.10
C TYR A 381 -33.54 45.84 71.99
N PHE A 382 -32.59 46.61 71.43
CA PHE A 382 -31.88 47.66 72.15
C PHE A 382 -32.83 48.76 72.64
N ILE A 383 -33.77 49.20 71.79
CA ILE A 383 -34.78 50.21 72.16
C ILE A 383 -35.72 49.66 73.25
N GLN A 384 -36.20 48.41 73.10
CA GLN A 384 -37.09 47.78 74.09
C GLN A 384 -36.43 47.62 75.46
N THR A 385 -35.14 47.22 75.48
CA THR A 385 -34.39 47.04 76.72
C THR A 385 -34.14 48.38 77.42
N ARG A 386 -33.82 49.44 76.65
CA ARG A 386 -33.65 50.78 77.21
C ARG A 386 -34.94 51.32 77.83
N ASN A 387 -36.09 51.05 77.23
CA ASN A 387 -37.39 51.46 77.78
C ASN A 387 -37.78 50.69 79.06
N ARG A 388 -37.27 49.46 79.26
CA ARG A 388 -37.46 48.69 80.49
C ARG A 388 -36.51 49.09 81.64
N LEU A 389 -35.41 49.78 81.36
CA LEU A 389 -34.45 50.24 82.36
C LEU A 389 -34.83 51.61 82.98
N ALA A 390 -35.91 52.26 82.53
CA ALA A 390 -36.35 53.56 83.04
C ALA A 390 -37.18 53.49 84.35
N ILE A 391 -37.43 52.30 84.90
CA ILE A 391 -38.20 52.13 86.13
C ILE A 391 -37.57 51.01 86.97
N GLU A 392 -36.58 51.36 87.78
CA GLU A 392 -36.40 50.86 89.16
C GLU A 392 -35.68 51.97 89.94
N VAL A 393 -36.45 52.78 90.67
CA VAL A 393 -35.89 53.62 91.74
C VAL A 393 -35.65 52.67 92.91
N ALA A 394 -34.43 52.19 93.06
CA ALA A 394 -33.99 51.53 94.27
C ALA A 394 -33.62 52.59 95.31
N ASP A 395 -34.29 52.51 96.46
CA ASP A 395 -33.95 53.21 97.69
C ASP A 395 -32.61 52.63 98.21
N PHE A 396 -31.59 53.47 98.34
CA PHE A 396 -30.25 53.04 98.78
C PHE A 396 -30.06 53.38 100.25
N ASP A 397 -30.08 52.34 101.08
CA ASP A 397 -29.67 52.37 102.48
C ASP A 397 -28.13 52.29 102.56
N PHE A 398 -27.52 53.35 103.08
CA PHE A 398 -26.07 53.46 103.24
C PHE A 398 -25.66 52.98 104.62
N ASN A 399 -25.37 51.69 104.76
CA ASN A 399 -24.53 51.19 105.83
C ASN A 399 -23.94 49.82 105.48
N GLN A 400 -22.75 49.82 104.90
CA GLN A 400 -21.66 48.99 105.40
C GLN A 400 -20.33 49.39 104.76
N GLN A 401 -19.36 49.57 105.65
CA GLN A 401 -17.97 49.89 105.40
C GLN A 401 -17.22 48.74 104.71
N ASP A 402 -16.19 49.17 103.97
CA ASP A 402 -15.00 48.44 103.56
C ASP A 402 -15.08 47.55 102.30
N ALA A 403 -14.95 48.21 101.14
CA ALA A 403 -14.14 47.70 100.03
C ALA A 403 -13.60 48.87 99.20
N ASP A 404 -12.27 48.92 99.05
CA ASP A 404 -11.55 49.97 98.31
C ASP A 404 -12.15 50.23 96.91
N PRO A 405 -12.37 51.50 96.51
CA PRO A 405 -12.91 51.82 95.20
C PRO A 405 -11.84 51.63 94.12
N GLN A 406 -11.79 50.44 93.53
CA GLN A 406 -11.05 50.24 92.28
C GLN A 406 -11.83 50.88 91.14
N THR A 407 -11.15 51.73 90.36
CA THR A 407 -11.75 52.33 89.16
C THR A 407 -11.98 51.26 88.09
N PHE A 408 -13.00 51.45 87.24
CA PHE A 408 -13.33 50.53 86.14
C PHE A 408 -12.11 50.15 85.28
N HIS A 409 -11.23 51.11 85.03
CA HIS A 409 -9.98 50.88 84.31
C HIS A 409 -9.01 49.93 85.01
N GLN A 410 -8.98 49.92 86.34
CA GLN A 410 -8.14 49.00 87.12
C GLN A 410 -8.67 47.57 87.03
N ARG A 411 -9.99 47.37 87.14
CA ARG A 411 -10.62 46.06 86.93
C ARG A 411 -10.46 45.55 85.51
N LEU A 412 -10.67 46.41 84.52
CA LEU A 412 -10.57 46.01 83.11
C LEU A 412 -9.13 45.65 82.74
N ARG A 413 -8.15 46.37 83.29
CA ARG A 413 -6.73 46.05 83.11
C ARG A 413 -6.33 44.74 83.79
N SER A 414 -6.83 44.45 85.00
CA SER A 414 -6.50 43.20 85.70
C SER A 414 -7.10 41.98 84.99
N GLU A 415 -8.37 42.07 84.59
CA GLU A 415 -9.07 41.01 83.84
C GLU A 415 -8.39 40.74 82.48
N PHE A 416 -8.01 41.80 81.76
CA PHE A 416 -7.35 41.64 80.46
C PHE A 416 -5.95 41.03 80.57
N LEU A 417 -5.20 41.35 81.63
CA LEU A 417 -3.89 40.74 81.90
C LEU A 417 -4.01 39.26 82.28
N GLU A 418 -5.06 38.88 82.98
CA GLU A 418 -5.34 37.49 83.34
C GLU A 418 -5.74 36.65 82.12
N PHE A 419 -6.62 37.19 81.28
CA PHE A 419 -6.96 36.59 79.98
C PHE A 419 -5.73 36.37 79.08
N TRP A 420 -4.82 37.35 79.01
CA TRP A 420 -3.63 37.26 78.17
C TRP A 420 -2.62 36.21 78.67
N LYS A 421 -2.51 36.03 79.99
CA LYS A 421 -1.71 34.95 80.60
C LYS A 421 -2.27 33.57 80.27
N ASP A 422 -3.59 33.42 80.26
CA ASP A 422 -4.22 32.13 79.96
C ASP A 422 -4.15 31.80 78.45
N PHE A 423 -4.33 32.82 77.60
CA PHE A 423 -4.20 32.69 76.14
C PHE A 423 -2.79 32.25 75.70
N THR A 424 -1.74 32.81 76.30
CA THR A 424 -0.35 32.44 75.99
C THR A 424 0.02 31.04 76.48
N LYS A 425 -0.51 30.61 77.63
CA LYS A 425 -0.32 29.26 78.16
C LYS A 425 -0.93 28.20 77.23
N LYS A 426 -2.06 28.51 76.60
CA LYS A 426 -2.78 27.62 75.68
C LYS A 426 -2.08 27.43 74.33
N PHE A 427 -1.27 28.40 73.89
CA PHE A 427 -0.50 28.34 72.63
C PHE A 427 0.96 27.87 72.78
N SER A 428 1.42 27.55 74.00
CA SER A 428 2.80 27.09 74.27
C SER A 428 2.99 25.57 74.25
N HIS A 429 1.96 24.76 73.94
CA HIS A 429 2.12 23.32 73.75
C HIS A 429 2.65 23.01 72.34
N LYS A 430 3.94 22.67 72.24
CA LYS A 430 4.56 22.05 71.06
C LYS A 430 3.89 20.69 70.76
N PRO A 431 3.73 20.31 69.48
CA PRO A 431 3.23 18.98 69.12
C PRO A 431 4.28 17.92 69.43
N GLN A 432 3.89 16.87 70.15
CA GLN A 432 4.69 15.65 70.31
C GLN A 432 4.41 14.70 69.15
N ALA A 433 5.50 14.16 68.61
CA ALA A 433 5.58 13.25 67.48
C ALA A 433 4.85 11.92 67.73
N TYR A 434 4.22 11.42 66.66
CA TYR A 434 3.64 10.09 66.58
C TYR A 434 4.77 9.09 66.27
N ASN A 435 5.11 8.22 67.22
CA ASN A 435 5.99 7.08 67.00
C ASN A 435 5.17 5.80 66.86
N GLN A 436 5.58 4.99 65.88
CA GLN A 436 5.18 3.61 65.58
C GLN A 436 5.18 2.71 66.81
N VAL A 437 4.23 1.76 66.86
CA VAL A 437 4.43 0.39 67.38
C VAL A 437 3.50 -0.57 66.61
N ASP A 438 4.14 -1.65 66.12
CA ASP A 438 3.68 -3.00 65.68
C ASP A 438 2.69 -3.17 64.52
#